data_AF-I0DHG0-F1
#
_entry.id   AF-I0DHG0-F1
#
_cell.length_a   1.000
_cell.length_b   1.000
_cell.length_c   1.000
_cell.angle_alpha   90.00
_cell.angle_beta   90.00
_cell.angle_gamma   90.00
#
_symmetry.space_group_name_H-M   'P 1'
#
loop_
_entity.id
_entity.type
_entity.pdbx_description
1 polymer ?
#
loop_
_entity_poly.entity_id
_entity_poly.type
_entity_poly.pdbx_seq_one_letter_code
_entity_poly.pdbx_strand_id
1 'polypeptide(L)'
;QKVIEAVVKEKPKARWLFLTLSTKNAIDGEHLEQSLKYMSKAFNKLKMYAKVKKNLIGFMRSTEVTVNKNDGSYNQHMHVLLCVENAYFRKKENYITQEEWINLWQKALQVDYKPVANIKA
;
A
#
# COMPACT_ATOMS: atom_id res chain seq x y z
N GLN A 1 -7.59 -16.84 -7.71
CA GLN A 1 -8.43 -16.34 -8.82
C GLN A 1 -9.89 -16.12 -8.41
N LYS A 2 -10.56 -17.11 -7.80
CA LYS A 2 -11.97 -17.05 -7.31
C LYS A 2 -12.41 -15.78 -6.56
N VAL A 3 -11.53 -15.15 -5.76
CA VAL A 3 -11.86 -13.93 -5.00
C VAL A 3 -12.03 -12.71 -5.91
N ILE A 4 -11.19 -12.55 -6.94
CA ILE A 4 -11.32 -11.44 -7.90
C ILE A 4 -12.60 -11.62 -8.71
N GLU A 5 -12.88 -12.84 -9.14
CA GLU A 5 -14.12 -13.19 -9.87
C GLU A 5 -15.38 -12.88 -9.05
N ALA A 6 -15.39 -13.22 -7.76
CA ALA A 6 -16.49 -12.89 -6.85
C ALA A 6 -16.70 -11.37 -6.72
N VAL A 7 -15.61 -10.61 -6.53
CA VAL A 7 -15.66 -9.15 -6.48
C VAL A 7 -16.17 -8.54 -7.79
N VAL A 8 -15.75 -9.07 -8.94
CA VAL A 8 -16.25 -8.60 -10.25
C VAL A 8 -17.74 -8.90 -10.40
N LYS A 9 -18.23 -10.04 -9.89
CA LYS A 9 -19.65 -10.39 -9.91
C LYS A 9 -20.49 -9.50 -8.99
N GLU A 10 -20.04 -9.25 -7.77
CA GLU A 10 -20.78 -8.47 -6.75
C GLU A 10 -20.65 -6.95 -6.95
N LYS A 11 -19.50 -6.48 -7.41
CA LYS A 11 -19.14 -5.08 -7.59
C LYS A 11 -18.57 -4.84 -8.99
N PRO A 12 -19.36 -5.02 -10.07
CA PRO A 12 -18.88 -4.97 -11.45
C PRO A 12 -18.32 -3.59 -11.87
N LYS A 13 -18.66 -2.54 -11.14
CA LYS A 13 -18.17 -1.17 -11.37
C LYS A 13 -16.92 -0.83 -10.55
N ALA A 14 -16.46 -1.74 -9.70
CA ALA A 14 -15.24 -1.53 -8.92
C ALA A 14 -14.05 -1.30 -9.85
N ARG A 15 -13.07 -0.55 -9.34
CA ARG A 15 -11.84 -0.26 -10.05
C ARG A 15 -10.68 -0.82 -9.25
N TRP A 16 -9.64 -1.22 -9.97
CA TRP A 16 -8.44 -1.79 -9.37
C TRP A 16 -7.32 -0.76 -9.42
N LEU A 17 -6.54 -0.68 -8.35
CA LEU A 17 -5.32 0.11 -8.29
C LEU A 17 -4.17 -0.77 -7.84
N PHE A 18 -2.99 -0.53 -8.38
CA PHE A 18 -1.76 -1.16 -7.92
C PHE A 18 -0.94 -0.15 -7.12
N LEU A 19 -0.81 -0.40 -5.82
CA LEU A 19 -0.07 0.44 -4.88
C LEU A 19 1.17 -0.30 -4.41
N THR A 20 2.35 0.29 -4.62
CA THR A 20 3.61 -0.19 -4.02
C THR A 20 3.99 0.71 -2.85
N LEU A 21 4.28 0.12 -1.70
CA LEU A 21 4.67 0.81 -0.46
C LEU A 21 6.04 0.31 -0.01
N SER A 22 6.96 1.21 0.29
CA SER A 22 8.33 0.86 0.73
C SER A 22 8.74 1.62 1.99
N THR A 23 9.80 1.14 2.64
CA THR A 23 10.51 1.81 3.73
C THR A 23 12.00 1.87 3.38
N LYS A 24 12.81 2.57 4.18
CA LYS A 24 14.27 2.48 4.05
C LYS A 24 14.73 1.03 4.16
N ASN A 25 15.78 0.67 3.42
CA ASN A 25 16.36 -0.67 3.47
C ASN A 25 16.71 -1.07 4.90
N ALA A 26 16.48 -2.34 5.25
CA ALA A 26 16.97 -2.90 6.50
C ALA A 26 18.45 -3.30 6.37
N ILE A 27 19.25 -3.00 7.39
CA ILE A 27 20.70 -3.24 7.37
C ILE A 27 21.10 -4.68 7.67
N ASP A 28 20.24 -5.43 8.38
CA ASP A 28 20.43 -6.84 8.72
C ASP A 28 19.09 -7.55 8.91
N GLY A 29 19.13 -8.83 9.30
CA GLY A 29 17.95 -9.68 9.49
C GLY A 29 17.05 -9.26 10.66
N GLU A 30 17.59 -8.73 11.75
CA GLU A 30 16.80 -8.28 12.90
C GLU A 30 16.02 -7.01 12.53
N HIS A 31 16.71 -6.06 11.90
CA HIS A 31 16.10 -4.84 11.35
C HIS A 31 15.05 -5.17 10.28
N LEU A 32 15.27 -6.20 9.47
CA LEU A 32 14.30 -6.66 8.48
C LEU A 32 13.02 -7.15 9.15
N GLU A 33 13.13 -8.06 10.12
CA GLU A 33 11.97 -8.57 10.86
C GLU A 33 11.16 -7.43 11.50
N GLN A 34 11.86 -6.48 12.11
CA GLN A 34 11.25 -5.32 12.73
C GLN A 34 10.57 -4.41 11.69
N SER A 35 11.22 -4.14 10.56
CA SER A 35 10.68 -3.38 9.44
C SER A 35 9.40 -4.01 8.90
N LEU A 36 9.38 -5.33 8.69
CA LEU A 36 8.19 -6.06 8.22
C LEU A 36 7.01 -5.95 9.20
N LYS A 37 7.28 -6.08 10.51
CA LYS A 37 6.26 -5.87 11.56
C LYS A 37 5.71 -4.44 11.51
N TYR A 38 6.58 -3.44 11.37
CA TYR A 38 6.15 -2.04 11.27
C TYR A 38 5.37 -1.74 9.99
N MET A 39 5.79 -2.26 8.84
CA MET A 39 5.07 -2.12 7.58
C MET A 39 3.66 -2.73 7.66
N SER A 40 3.51 -3.90 8.30
CA SER A 40 2.19 -4.53 8.50
C SER A 40 1.28 -3.68 9.40
N LYS A 41 1.82 -3.15 10.51
CA LYS A 41 1.10 -2.22 11.41
C LYS A 41 0.72 -0.91 10.71
N ALA A 42 1.64 -0.33 9.95
CA ALA A 42 1.42 0.90 9.19
C ALA A 42 0.35 0.69 8.12
N PHE A 43 0.38 -0.43 7.39
CA PHE A 43 -0.65 -0.73 6.40
C PHE A 43 -2.04 -0.85 7.05
N ASN A 44 -2.14 -1.44 8.24
CA ASN A 44 -3.38 -1.48 9.01
C ASN A 44 -3.89 -0.08 9.41
N LYS A 45 -3.00 0.87 9.73
CA LYS A 45 -3.38 2.27 9.96
C LYS A 45 -3.81 2.95 8.67
N LEU A 46 -3.05 2.78 7.59
CA LEU A 46 -3.29 3.38 6.27
C LEU A 46 -4.71 3.07 5.76
N LYS A 47 -5.12 1.80 5.80
CA LYS A 47 -6.46 1.39 5.34
C LYS A 47 -7.60 1.95 6.20
N MET A 48 -7.31 2.40 7.42
CA MET A 48 -8.31 2.94 8.35
C MET A 48 -8.46 4.47 8.24
N TYR A 49 -7.57 5.16 7.54
CA TYR A 49 -7.73 6.58 7.28
C TYR A 49 -9.01 6.85 6.51
N ALA A 50 -9.78 7.86 6.94
CA ALA A 50 -11.15 8.08 6.49
C ALA A 50 -11.28 8.10 4.95
N LYS A 51 -10.38 8.81 4.25
CA LYS A 51 -10.38 8.90 2.78
C LYS A 51 -10.07 7.56 2.10
N VAL A 52 -9.19 6.73 2.69
CA VAL A 52 -8.89 5.38 2.18
C VAL A 52 -10.06 4.44 2.46
N LYS A 53 -10.48 4.34 3.73
CA LYS A 53 -11.57 3.45 4.19
C LYS A 53 -12.88 3.70 3.42
N LYS A 54 -13.22 4.97 3.16
CA LYS A 54 -14.43 5.35 2.43
C LYS A 54 -14.48 4.78 1.01
N ASN A 55 -13.33 4.65 0.36
CA ASN A 55 -13.25 4.23 -1.04
C ASN A 55 -12.86 2.75 -1.22
N LEU A 56 -12.32 2.11 -0.19
CA LEU A 56 -11.78 0.75 -0.25
C LEU A 56 -12.88 -0.29 -0.09
N ILE A 57 -13.08 -1.12 -1.12
CA ILE A 57 -13.93 -2.32 -1.06
C ILE A 57 -13.15 -3.47 -0.42
N GLY A 58 -11.90 -3.65 -0.85
CA GLY A 58 -11.03 -4.72 -0.39
C GLY A 58 -9.63 -4.60 -0.98
N PHE A 59 -8.74 -5.51 -0.61
CA PHE A 59 -7.38 -5.52 -1.13
C PHE A 59 -6.78 -6.93 -1.09
N MET A 60 -5.76 -7.15 -1.92
CA MET A 60 -4.78 -8.21 -1.76
C MET A 60 -3.41 -7.58 -1.59
N ARG A 61 -2.53 -8.21 -0.81
CA ARG A 61 -1.16 -7.72 -0.63
C ARG A 61 -0.16 -8.85 -0.62
N SER A 62 1.03 -8.57 -1.13
CA SER A 62 2.23 -9.39 -0.98
C SER A 62 3.38 -8.51 -0.50
N THR A 63 4.28 -9.09 0.28
CA THR A 63 5.53 -8.46 0.64
C THR A 63 6.63 -9.13 -0.16
N GLU A 64 7.51 -8.33 -0.74
CA GLU A 64 8.71 -8.78 -1.43
C GLU A 64 9.94 -8.24 -0.69
N VAL A 65 10.97 -9.07 -0.60
CA VAL A 65 12.26 -8.70 -0.01
C VAL A 65 13.33 -9.12 -1.00
N THR A 66 14.18 -8.17 -1.38
CA THR A 66 15.35 -8.41 -2.23
C THR A 66 16.62 -8.01 -1.49
N VAL A 67 17.76 -8.62 -1.82
CA VAL A 67 19.05 -8.27 -1.23
C VAL A 67 19.79 -7.34 -2.19
N ASN A 68 20.20 -6.18 -1.70
CA ASN A 68 21.08 -5.27 -2.41
C ASN A 68 22.47 -5.92 -2.52
N LYS A 69 22.92 -6.14 -3.76
CA LYS A 69 24.21 -6.80 -4.03
C LYS A 69 25.43 -5.95 -3.65
N ASN A 70 25.26 -4.64 -3.50
CA ASN A 70 26.38 -3.73 -3.24
C ASN A 70 26.74 -3.66 -1.75
N ASP A 71 25.73 -3.63 -0.87
CA ASP A 71 25.91 -3.40 0.57
C ASP A 71 25.28 -4.50 1.45
N GLY A 72 24.62 -5.51 0.86
CA GLY A 72 23.96 -6.59 1.58
C GLY A 72 22.65 -6.19 2.27
N SER A 73 22.22 -4.93 2.16
CA SER A 73 20.97 -4.46 2.77
C SER A 73 19.74 -5.10 2.12
N TYR A 74 18.66 -5.21 2.88
CA TYR A 74 17.39 -5.73 2.37
C TYR A 74 16.52 -4.57 1.87
N ASN A 75 16.04 -4.68 0.64
CA ASN A 75 15.01 -3.81 0.10
C ASN A 75 13.66 -4.53 0.23
N GLN A 76 12.89 -4.12 1.24
CA GLN A 76 11.55 -4.62 1.50
C GLN A 76 10.47 -3.65 1.01
N HIS A 77 9.53 -4.17 0.24
CA HIS A 77 8.36 -3.42 -0.22
C HIS A 77 7.10 -4.28 -0.24
N MET A 78 5.95 -3.62 -0.18
CA MET A 78 4.63 -4.24 -0.19
C MET A 78 3.90 -3.84 -1.47
N HIS A 79 3.48 -4.84 -2.23
CA HIS A 79 2.58 -4.67 -3.36
C HIS A 79 1.16 -4.89 -2.91
N VAL A 80 0.27 -3.94 -3.20
CA VAL A 80 -1.12 -3.97 -2.79
C VAL A 80 -1.99 -3.75 -4.02
N LEU A 81 -2.79 -4.77 -4.34
CA LEU A 81 -3.87 -4.65 -5.32
C LEU A 81 -5.13 -4.19 -4.58
N LEU A 82 -5.49 -2.92 -4.74
CA LEU A 82 -6.65 -2.30 -4.12
C LEU A 82 -7.87 -2.47 -5.02
N CYS A 83 -9.00 -2.84 -4.44
CA CYS A 83 -10.31 -2.75 -5.07
C CYS A 83 -11.04 -1.54 -4.48
N VAL A 84 -11.38 -0.56 -5.31
CA VAL A 84 -12.02 0.69 -4.89
C VAL A 84 -13.37 0.89 -5.55
N GLU A 85 -14.24 1.64 -4.87
CA GLU A 85 -15.53 2.07 -5.40
C GLU A 85 -15.32 2.92 -6.67
N ASN A 86 -16.22 2.79 -7.66
CA ASN A 86 -16.18 3.55 -8.91
C ASN A 86 -16.15 5.08 -8.68
N ALA A 87 -16.72 5.53 -7.57
CA ALA A 87 -16.75 6.93 -7.17
C ALA A 87 -15.35 7.51 -6.86
N TYR A 88 -14.32 6.67 -6.71
CA TYR A 88 -12.93 7.07 -6.48
C TYR A 88 -12.42 8.05 -7.55
N PHE A 89 -12.68 7.78 -8.83
CA PHE A 89 -12.21 8.61 -9.95
C PHE A 89 -13.16 9.74 -10.35
N ARG A 90 -14.42 9.68 -9.89
CA ARG A 90 -15.47 10.61 -10.36
C ARG A 90 -15.58 11.87 -9.51
N LYS A 91 -15.13 11.81 -8.26
CA LYS A 91 -15.32 12.85 -7.26
C LYS A 91 -13.97 13.28 -6.72
N LYS A 92 -13.67 14.57 -6.82
CA LYS A 92 -12.36 15.14 -6.41
C LYS A 92 -12.06 14.87 -4.92
N GLU A 93 -13.09 14.86 -4.07
CA GLU A 93 -12.96 14.56 -2.65
C GLU A 93 -12.65 13.08 -2.34
N ASN A 94 -12.85 12.18 -3.31
CA ASN A 94 -12.59 10.76 -3.14
C ASN A 94 -11.22 10.35 -3.67
N TYR A 95 -10.80 10.94 -4.79
CA TYR A 95 -9.52 10.62 -5.43
C TYR A 95 -8.35 10.93 -4.49
N ILE A 96 -7.41 9.99 -4.37
CA ILE A 96 -6.18 10.15 -3.59
C ILE A 96 -5.04 10.24 -4.59
N THR A 97 -4.42 11.41 -4.67
CA THR A 97 -3.28 11.65 -5.55
C THR A 97 -2.05 10.84 -5.12
N GLN A 98 -1.09 10.70 -6.03
CA GLN A 98 0.22 10.09 -5.75
C GLN A 98 0.92 10.74 -4.54
N GLU A 99 0.87 12.07 -4.44
CA GLU A 99 1.44 12.80 -3.30
C GLU A 99 0.70 12.53 -1.99
N GLU A 100 -0.64 12.52 -2.03
CA GLU A 100 -1.43 12.18 -0.85
C GLU A 100 -1.15 10.74 -0.37
N TRP A 101 -0.97 9.78 -1.28
CA TRP A 101 -0.59 8.42 -0.91
C TRP A 101 0.75 8.36 -0.18
N ILE A 102 1.75 9.12 -0.65
CA ILE A 102 3.05 9.23 0.02
C ILE A 102 2.86 9.81 1.44
N ASN A 103 2.10 10.90 1.58
CA ASN A 103 1.87 11.56 2.87
C ASN A 103 1.11 10.65 3.85
N LEU A 104 0.08 9.94 3.37
CA LEU A 104 -0.66 8.97 4.18
C LEU A 104 0.25 7.81 4.59
N TRP A 105 1.11 7.32 3.69
CA TRP A 105 2.04 6.24 4.00
C TRP A 105 3.07 6.66 5.05
N GLN A 106 3.68 7.84 4.89
CA GLN A 106 4.58 8.43 5.89
C GLN A 106 3.92 8.53 7.27
N LYS A 107 2.70 9.09 7.31
CA LYS A 107 1.93 9.24 8.55
C LYS A 107 1.62 7.89 9.21
N ALA A 108 1.31 6.87 8.40
CA ALA A 108 1.01 5.53 8.91
C ALA A 108 2.25 4.83 9.47
N LEU A 109 3.39 5.01 8.79
CA LEU A 109 4.70 4.52 9.21
C LEU A 109 5.24 5.26 10.45
N GLN A 110 4.83 6.50 10.68
CA GLN A 110 5.32 7.37 11.76
C GLN A 110 6.83 7.63 11.65
N VAL A 111 7.27 7.99 10.45
CA VAL A 111 8.67 8.29 10.14
C VAL A 111 8.87 9.75 9.75
N ASP A 112 10.06 10.27 10.02
CA ASP A 112 10.49 11.65 9.77
C ASP A 112 10.98 11.90 8.33
N TYR A 113 11.21 10.84 7.56
CA TYR A 113 11.58 10.92 6.14
C TYR A 113 10.37 10.69 5.22
N LYS A 114 10.48 11.12 3.96
CA LYS A 114 9.47 10.84 2.92
C LYS A 114 9.68 9.43 2.35
N PRO A 115 8.82 8.44 2.65
CA PRO A 115 8.93 7.09 2.09
C PRO A 115 8.47 7.07 0.63
N VAL A 116 8.73 5.97 -0.09
CA VAL A 116 8.17 5.79 -1.43
C VAL A 116 6.86 5.03 -1.35
N ALA A 117 5.82 5.64 -1.89
CA ALA A 117 4.59 5.01 -2.32
C ALA A 117 4.46 5.23 -3.83
N ASN A 118 3.87 4.30 -4.58
CA ASN A 118 3.63 4.45 -6.02
C ASN A 118 2.26 3.86 -6.37
N ILE A 119 1.34 4.67 -6.90
CA ILE A 119 -0.02 4.26 -7.27
C ILE A 119 -0.18 4.23 -8.80
N LYS A 120 -0.75 3.15 -9.32
CA LYS A 120 -1.14 2.99 -10.73
C LYS A 120 -2.59 2.52 -10.82
N ALA A 121 -3.31 2.95 -11.85
CA ALA A 121 -4.73 2.67 -12.09
C ALA A 121 -4.93 1.91 -13.40
#